data_AF-A0A954UX49-F1
#
_entry.id   AF-A0A954UX49-F1
#
_cell.length_a   1.000
_cell.length_b   1.000
_cell.length_c   1.000
_cell.angle_alpha   90.00
_cell.angle_beta   90.00
_cell.angle_gamma   90.00
#
_symmetry.space_group_name_H-M   'P 1'
#
loop_
_entity.id
_entity.type
_entity.pdbx_description
1 polymer ?
#
loop_
_entity_poly.entity_id
_entity_poly.type
_entity_poly.pdbx_seq_one_letter_code
_entity_poly.pdbx_strand_id
1 'polypeptide(L)'
;MDHALDLLAFNLKLLGKQSKKNILISAGKQSDKERMLPVVKRLMELNVAVYATPGTSKFLTEHGVVNSTIHKIVDHLEPNILSFLKLGQLDLVVNVLTGDYDYDEKSDANLIRSLSIENGIPLLTDADVAIQTLEKICTDHARDRYGYHAGSESWNLRIEFLEMVRRKGGFSNHHAHFDKAYLISLENLKLGQVDMQKKWELYAHLKENYTHADLVERISRGVQKMVDQGVTYCRTMVDADSTVGLLPMRAALEVKRKFAGQIQFEVGVQPLKGVLDPASREAFIGACELGDFIGGLPSRDRPTPEKHLDIIMGVAKDLNKPLDAHVDQENNPHEIETEQLALKTIEHGLQGRVFGVHAISMAAKPAAEQDRIADLLKDAGVGVICCPSAALSMKQLPMAAPLHNSIAPVVKLMERGVDVYLGVDNVHDLFMPLVDGDMWFECRVLMEACRHYDLESVAEIACRRLPWHREAEVAAVPARA
;
A
#
# COMPACT_ATOMS: atom_id res chain seq x y z
N MET A 1 -9.48 -6.76 16.24
CA MET A 1 -8.22 -6.15 15.77
C MET A 1 -7.78 -4.96 16.63
N ASP A 2 -8.66 -4.28 17.39
CA ASP A 2 -8.30 -3.05 18.14
C ASP A 2 -7.41 -3.20 19.38
N HIS A 3 -7.48 -4.31 20.12
CA HIS A 3 -6.77 -4.41 21.40
C HIS A 3 -5.25 -4.18 21.30
N ALA A 4 -4.62 -4.59 20.21
CA ALA A 4 -3.18 -4.39 20.04
C ALA A 4 -2.82 -2.90 19.87
N LEU A 5 -3.66 -2.11 19.18
CA LEU A 5 -3.42 -0.70 18.93
C LEU A 5 -3.62 0.14 20.20
N ASP A 6 -4.71 -0.14 20.92
CA ASP A 6 -5.03 0.48 22.20
C ASP A 6 -3.92 0.26 23.25
N LEU A 7 -3.33 -0.94 23.24
CA LEU A 7 -2.22 -1.28 24.12
C LEU A 7 -0.90 -0.62 23.71
N LEU A 8 -0.63 -0.50 22.40
CA LEU A 8 0.50 0.30 21.91
C LEU A 8 0.34 1.77 22.32
N ALA A 9 -0.86 2.32 22.20
CA ALA A 9 -1.17 3.68 22.65
C ALA A 9 -0.96 3.84 24.17
N PHE A 10 -1.36 2.85 24.98
CA PHE A 10 -1.10 2.86 26.42
C PHE A 10 0.40 2.80 26.76
N ASN A 11 1.18 1.96 26.07
CA ASN A 11 2.64 1.93 26.23
C ASN A 11 3.30 3.27 25.93
N LEU A 12 2.83 4.00 24.91
CA LEU A 12 3.29 5.37 24.64
C LEU A 12 2.93 6.35 25.76
N LYS A 13 1.72 6.22 26.35
CA LYS A 13 1.33 7.03 27.51
C LYS A 13 2.28 6.84 28.69
N LEU A 14 2.79 5.62 28.93
CA LEU A 14 3.74 5.33 30.02
C LEU A 14 5.10 6.03 29.87
N LEU A 15 5.46 6.51 28.68
CA LEU A 15 6.66 7.34 28.49
C LEU A 15 6.55 8.73 29.12
N GLY A 16 5.31 9.20 29.33
CA GLY A 16 5.05 10.53 29.90
C GLY A 16 5.51 10.61 31.35
N LYS A 17 6.66 11.23 31.60
CA LYS A 17 7.23 11.38 32.96
C LYS A 17 6.51 12.43 33.82
N GLN A 18 5.68 13.30 33.22
CA GLN A 18 5.04 14.42 33.91
C GLN A 18 3.69 14.08 34.57
N SER A 19 3.07 12.95 34.23
CA SER A 19 1.79 12.52 34.82
C SER A 19 1.82 11.04 35.13
N LYS A 20 1.25 10.66 36.29
CA LYS A 20 0.96 9.26 36.57
C LYS A 20 -0.14 8.76 35.66
N LYS A 21 -0.06 7.50 35.23
CA LYS A 21 -1.13 6.85 34.48
C LYS A 21 -2.06 6.09 35.42
N ASN A 22 -3.36 6.32 35.26
CA ASN A 22 -4.34 5.82 36.21
C ASN A 22 -4.94 4.52 35.69
N ILE A 23 -4.76 3.42 36.43
CA ILE A 23 -5.23 2.09 36.05
C ILE A 23 -6.33 1.66 37.02
N LEU A 24 -7.50 1.31 36.50
CA LEU A 24 -8.58 0.71 37.29
C LEU A 24 -8.45 -0.81 37.26
N ILE A 25 -8.50 -1.44 38.44
CA ILE A 25 -8.55 -2.89 38.60
C ILE A 25 -9.82 -3.28 39.36
N SER A 26 -10.70 -4.01 38.68
CA SER A 26 -11.92 -4.59 39.23
C SER A 26 -11.92 -6.08 38.92
N ALA A 27 -11.73 -6.91 39.96
CA ALA A 27 -11.78 -8.36 39.84
C ALA A 27 -12.73 -8.92 40.90
N GLY A 28 -13.74 -9.68 40.46
CA GLY A 28 -14.73 -10.23 41.38
C GLY A 28 -14.24 -11.46 42.15
N LYS A 29 -13.64 -12.44 41.46
CA LYS A 29 -13.22 -13.72 42.07
C LYS A 29 -11.92 -13.56 42.85
N GLN A 30 -11.83 -14.24 43.99
CA GLN A 30 -10.61 -14.28 44.80
C GLN A 30 -9.43 -14.90 44.04
N SER A 31 -9.68 -15.97 43.28
CA SER A 31 -8.67 -16.63 42.44
C SER A 31 -8.03 -15.68 41.41
N ASP A 32 -8.81 -14.81 40.78
CA ASP A 32 -8.30 -13.90 39.75
C ASP A 32 -7.46 -12.79 40.38
N LYS A 33 -7.86 -12.30 41.56
CA LYS A 33 -7.06 -11.33 42.34
C LYS A 33 -5.70 -11.91 42.71
N GLU A 34 -5.66 -13.15 43.19
CA GLU A 34 -4.42 -13.85 43.55
C GLU A 34 -3.51 -14.06 42.34
N ARG A 35 -4.08 -14.45 41.19
CA ARG A 35 -3.32 -14.64 39.94
C ARG A 35 -2.77 -13.32 39.38
N MET A 36 -3.51 -12.22 39.51
CA MET A 36 -3.09 -10.90 39.05
C MET A 36 -2.11 -10.20 40.00
N LEU A 37 -2.09 -10.55 41.29
CA LEU A 37 -1.27 -9.87 42.29
C LEU A 37 0.22 -9.72 41.91
N PRO A 38 0.92 -10.74 41.37
CA PRO A 38 2.33 -10.62 40.99
C PRO A 38 2.56 -9.54 39.93
N VAL A 39 1.72 -9.48 38.91
CA VAL A 39 1.86 -8.48 37.84
C VAL A 39 1.44 -7.09 38.32
N VAL A 40 0.44 -6.98 39.19
CA VAL A 40 0.05 -5.70 39.81
C VAL A 40 1.18 -5.13 40.67
N LYS A 41 1.92 -5.98 41.41
CA LYS A 41 3.11 -5.54 42.14
C LYS A 41 4.18 -4.99 41.21
N ARG A 42 4.44 -5.66 40.07
CA ARG A 42 5.38 -5.17 39.06
C ARG A 42 4.93 -3.86 38.42
N LEU A 43 3.63 -3.66 38.20
CA LEU A 43 3.09 -2.39 37.69
C LEU A 43 3.40 -1.22 38.62
N MET A 44 3.46 -1.44 39.94
CA MET A 44 3.80 -0.38 40.91
C MET A 44 5.24 0.15 40.76
N GLU A 45 6.11 -0.57 40.05
CA GLU A 45 7.46 -0.09 39.69
C GLU A 45 7.41 0.97 38.58
N LEU A 46 6.28 1.06 37.86
CA LEU A 46 6.03 2.05 36.83
C LEU A 46 5.41 3.32 37.42
N ASN A 47 5.41 4.42 36.66
CA ASN A 47 4.78 5.68 37.06
C ASN A 47 3.24 5.63 36.91
N VAL A 48 2.59 4.72 37.63
CA VAL A 48 1.14 4.49 37.59
C VAL A 48 0.49 4.71 38.95
N ALA A 49 -0.81 5.02 38.94
CA ALA A 49 -1.66 5.02 40.12
C ALA A 49 -2.73 3.94 39.94
N VAL A 50 -2.81 3.01 40.89
CA VAL A 50 -3.78 1.92 40.86
C VAL A 50 -5.04 2.34 41.61
N TYR A 51 -6.17 2.31 40.92
CA TYR A 51 -7.50 2.45 41.46
C TYR A 51 -8.18 1.09 41.47
N ALA A 52 -8.97 0.80 42.49
CA ALA A 52 -9.61 -0.51 42.60
C ALA A 52 -11.01 -0.43 43.23
N THR A 53 -11.91 -1.31 42.78
CA THR A 53 -13.24 -1.46 43.41
C THR A 53 -13.09 -1.93 44.88
N PRO A 54 -14.05 -1.65 45.78
CA PRO A 54 -13.84 -1.84 47.22
C PRO A 54 -13.31 -3.23 47.63
N GLY A 55 -13.88 -4.30 47.04
CA GLY A 55 -13.43 -5.67 47.29
C GLY A 55 -12.07 -6.04 46.68
N THR A 56 -11.66 -5.35 45.61
CA THR A 56 -10.33 -5.50 45.00
C THR A 56 -9.30 -4.68 45.76
N SER A 57 -9.64 -3.44 46.13
CA SER A 57 -8.80 -2.53 46.91
C SER A 57 -8.43 -3.13 48.26
N LYS A 58 -9.41 -3.68 49.00
CA LYS A 58 -9.15 -4.36 50.27
C LYS A 58 -8.11 -5.47 50.13
N PHE A 59 -8.29 -6.34 49.14
CA PHE A 59 -7.36 -7.43 48.86
C PHE A 59 -5.95 -6.90 48.52
N LEU A 60 -5.85 -5.90 47.64
CA LEU A 60 -4.57 -5.31 47.26
C LEU A 60 -3.84 -4.69 48.45
N THR A 61 -4.56 -3.96 49.30
CA THR A 61 -4.02 -3.36 50.53
C THR A 61 -3.53 -4.42 51.52
N GLU A 62 -4.29 -5.50 51.74
CA GLU A 62 -3.87 -6.63 52.58
C GLU A 62 -2.58 -7.31 52.08
N HIS A 63 -2.30 -7.24 50.78
CA HIS A 63 -1.11 -7.82 50.15
C HIS A 63 0.01 -6.80 49.87
N GLY A 64 -0.10 -5.60 50.44
CA GLY A 64 0.94 -4.56 50.42
C GLY A 64 1.00 -3.74 49.13
N VAL A 65 -0.06 -3.69 48.33
CA VAL A 65 -0.12 -2.87 47.10
C VAL A 65 -0.81 -1.55 47.40
N VAL A 66 -0.11 -0.43 47.23
CA VAL A 66 -0.67 0.92 47.38
C VAL A 66 -1.69 1.18 46.26
N ASN A 67 -2.93 1.45 46.64
CA ASN A 67 -4.02 1.70 45.71
C ASN A 67 -5.06 2.65 46.32
N SER A 68 -5.92 3.23 45.48
CA SER A 68 -7.04 4.08 45.88
C SER A 68 -8.37 3.37 45.62
N THR A 69 -9.24 3.32 46.62
CA THR A 69 -10.60 2.79 46.43
C THR A 69 -11.41 3.72 45.55
N ILE A 70 -12.12 3.14 44.58
CA ILE A 70 -13.13 3.83 43.77
C ILE A 70 -14.43 3.02 43.78
N HIS A 71 -15.54 3.69 44.06
CA HIS A 71 -16.85 3.05 44.20
C HIS A 71 -17.43 2.65 42.85
N LYS A 72 -18.21 1.57 42.85
CA LYS A 72 -18.91 1.14 41.64
C LYS A 72 -20.01 2.13 41.27
N ILE A 73 -20.52 2.05 40.05
CA ILE A 73 -21.43 3.07 39.51
C ILE A 73 -22.76 3.06 40.27
N VAL A 74 -23.27 1.87 40.62
CA VAL A 74 -24.51 1.70 41.40
C VAL A 74 -24.38 2.13 42.87
N ASP A 75 -23.16 2.25 43.40
CA ASP A 75 -22.96 2.61 44.81
C ASP A 75 -23.34 4.09 45.06
N HIS A 76 -23.40 4.92 44.01
CA HIS A 76 -23.73 6.35 44.06
C HIS A 76 -22.89 7.17 45.07
N LEU A 77 -21.68 6.70 45.38
CA LEU A 77 -20.71 7.34 46.26
C LEU A 77 -19.50 7.82 45.45
N GLU A 78 -18.92 8.96 45.87
CA GLU A 78 -17.67 9.50 45.32
C GLU A 78 -16.47 9.15 46.24
N PRO A 79 -15.28 8.85 45.69
CA PRO A 79 -14.94 8.83 44.26
C PRO A 79 -15.58 7.66 43.50
N ASN A 80 -16.15 7.92 42.32
CA ASN A 80 -16.93 6.96 41.53
C ASN A 80 -16.30 6.62 40.16
N ILE A 81 -16.41 5.36 39.71
CA ILE A 81 -15.89 4.93 38.39
C ILE A 81 -16.51 5.75 37.24
N LEU A 82 -17.81 6.05 37.31
CA LEU A 82 -18.49 6.84 36.29
C LEU A 82 -17.85 8.22 36.11
N SER A 83 -17.55 8.89 37.22
CA SER A 83 -16.94 10.23 37.23
C SER A 83 -15.53 10.19 36.65
N PHE A 84 -14.75 9.16 37.01
CA PHE A 84 -13.40 8.98 36.48
C PHE A 84 -13.38 8.69 34.98
N LEU A 85 -14.28 7.83 34.48
CA LEU A 85 -14.39 7.54 33.05
C LEU A 85 -14.80 8.79 32.26
N LYS A 86 -15.83 9.52 32.71
CA LYS A 86 -16.32 10.74 32.04
C LYS A 86 -15.31 11.89 32.02
N LEU A 87 -14.47 11.99 33.05
CA LEU A 87 -13.43 13.01 33.14
C LEU A 87 -12.12 12.60 32.44
N GLY A 88 -12.08 11.42 31.79
CA GLY A 88 -10.87 10.91 31.14
C GLY A 88 -9.72 10.65 32.11
N GLN A 89 -10.04 10.33 33.37
CA GLN A 89 -9.07 10.14 34.44
C GLN A 89 -8.56 8.70 34.56
N LEU A 90 -8.95 7.80 33.66
CA LEU A 90 -8.45 6.43 33.59
C LEU A 90 -7.78 6.20 32.24
N ASP A 91 -6.58 5.60 32.27
CA ASP A 91 -5.79 5.29 31.10
C ASP A 91 -5.88 3.81 30.68
N LEU A 92 -6.30 2.94 31.60
CA LEU A 92 -6.52 1.50 31.37
C LEU A 92 -7.55 0.97 32.39
N VAL A 93 -8.46 0.12 31.95
CA VAL A 93 -9.45 -0.55 32.80
C VAL A 93 -9.28 -2.06 32.70
N VAL A 94 -9.08 -2.72 33.85
CA VAL A 94 -9.14 -4.17 34.00
C VAL A 94 -10.45 -4.50 34.72
N ASN A 95 -11.40 -5.12 34.03
CA ASN A 95 -12.71 -5.46 34.56
C ASN A 95 -13.06 -6.94 34.30
N VAL A 96 -12.68 -7.80 35.27
CA VAL A 96 -12.84 -9.26 35.22
C VAL A 96 -14.08 -9.68 36.02
N LEU A 97 -15.01 -10.37 35.34
CA LEU A 97 -16.32 -10.76 35.88
C LEU A 97 -16.30 -11.96 36.82
N THR A 98 -17.38 -12.08 37.61
CA THR A 98 -17.68 -13.19 38.51
C THR A 98 -18.67 -14.20 37.88
N GLY A 99 -18.27 -14.93 36.83
CA GLY A 99 -19.06 -16.07 36.31
C GLY A 99 -20.46 -15.74 35.75
N ASP A 100 -21.28 -16.77 35.55
CA ASP A 100 -22.49 -16.77 34.68
C ASP A 100 -23.68 -15.87 35.12
N TYR A 101 -23.60 -15.20 36.27
CA TYR A 101 -24.70 -14.36 36.79
C TYR A 101 -24.59 -12.85 36.44
N ASP A 102 -23.57 -12.43 35.68
CA ASP A 102 -23.30 -11.00 35.40
C ASP A 102 -23.76 -10.51 34.01
N TYR A 103 -24.46 -11.33 33.23
CA TYR A 103 -25.04 -10.97 31.92
C TYR A 103 -26.38 -10.21 32.02
N ASP A 104 -26.65 -9.52 33.14
CA ASP A 104 -27.75 -8.56 33.21
C ASP A 104 -27.28 -7.23 32.60
N GLU A 105 -28.03 -6.68 31.63
CA GLU A 105 -27.72 -5.39 30.98
C GLU A 105 -27.66 -4.22 31.99
N LYS A 106 -28.15 -4.43 33.22
CA LYS A 106 -28.09 -3.47 34.34
C LYS A 106 -26.94 -3.71 35.32
N SER A 107 -26.05 -4.69 35.10
CA SER A 107 -24.92 -4.92 35.99
C SER A 107 -23.87 -3.80 35.85
N ASP A 108 -23.29 -3.37 36.97
CA ASP A 108 -22.21 -2.37 37.02
C ASP A 108 -21.10 -2.69 36.02
N ALA A 109 -20.81 -3.97 35.84
CA ALA A 109 -19.69 -4.40 35.02
C ALA A 109 -19.93 -4.14 33.53
N ASN A 110 -21.16 -4.30 33.04
CA ASN A 110 -21.51 -3.94 31.66
C ASN A 110 -21.41 -2.44 31.45
N LEU A 111 -21.87 -1.64 32.41
CA LEU A 111 -21.79 -0.18 32.33
C LEU A 111 -20.33 0.32 32.31
N ILE A 112 -19.45 -0.22 33.15
CA ILE A 112 -18.01 0.09 33.14
C ILE A 112 -17.40 -0.22 31.77
N ARG A 113 -17.77 -1.37 31.17
CA ARG A 113 -17.24 -1.78 29.86
C ARG A 113 -17.70 -0.85 28.75
N SER A 114 -19.01 -0.59 28.67
CA SER A 114 -19.59 0.31 27.67
C SER A 114 -18.98 1.71 27.75
N LEU A 115 -18.89 2.27 28.95
CA LEU A 115 -18.29 3.59 29.14
C LEU A 115 -16.79 3.62 28.83
N SER A 116 -16.05 2.54 29.09
CA SER A 116 -14.63 2.47 28.71
C SER A 116 -14.48 2.53 27.19
N ILE A 117 -15.31 1.79 26.45
CA ILE A 117 -15.33 1.80 24.99
C ILE A 117 -15.74 3.19 24.46
N GLU A 118 -16.83 3.76 24.99
CA GLU A 118 -17.32 5.09 24.59
C GLU A 118 -16.28 6.20 24.79
N ASN A 119 -15.45 6.09 25.83
CA ASN A 119 -14.41 7.08 26.14
C ASN A 119 -13.03 6.71 25.55
N GLY A 120 -12.93 5.66 24.73
CA GLY A 120 -11.67 5.23 24.11
C GLY A 120 -10.60 4.78 25.11
N ILE A 121 -11.03 4.22 26.25
CA ILE A 121 -10.15 3.73 27.30
C ILE A 121 -9.93 2.22 27.09
N PRO A 122 -8.67 1.76 26.93
CA PRO A 122 -8.35 0.34 26.78
C PRO A 122 -8.96 -0.48 27.92
N LEU A 123 -9.59 -1.61 27.57
CA LEU A 123 -10.41 -2.40 28.48
C LEU A 123 -10.04 -3.89 28.43
N LEU A 124 -9.56 -4.45 29.53
CA LEU A 124 -9.21 -5.86 29.66
C LEU A 124 -10.28 -6.59 30.45
N THR A 125 -10.96 -7.55 29.83
CA THR A 125 -12.17 -8.20 30.38
C THR A 125 -11.95 -9.62 30.92
N ASP A 126 -10.79 -10.20 30.60
CA ASP A 126 -10.38 -11.55 30.96
C ASP A 126 -9.11 -11.51 31.83
N ALA A 127 -9.03 -12.36 32.86
CA ALA A 127 -7.90 -12.37 33.79
C ALA A 127 -6.58 -12.78 33.11
N ASP A 128 -6.61 -13.76 32.22
CA ASP A 128 -5.41 -14.31 31.59
C ASP A 128 -4.86 -13.30 30.59
N VAL A 129 -5.75 -12.71 29.79
CA VAL A 129 -5.40 -11.61 28.87
C VAL A 129 -4.86 -10.43 29.66
N ALA A 130 -5.49 -10.07 30.79
CA ALA A 130 -5.02 -8.98 31.63
C ALA A 130 -3.61 -9.24 32.18
N ILE A 131 -3.36 -10.43 32.72
CA ILE A 131 -2.04 -10.81 33.24
C ILE A 131 -0.97 -10.72 32.15
N GLN A 132 -1.18 -11.40 31.02
CA GLN A 132 -0.22 -11.40 29.91
C GLN A 132 0.06 -9.99 29.37
N THR A 133 -0.99 -9.18 29.28
CA THR A 133 -0.91 -7.81 28.79
C THR A 133 -0.11 -6.92 29.74
N LEU A 134 -0.43 -6.95 31.03
CA LEU A 134 0.28 -6.16 32.04
C LEU A 134 1.73 -6.61 32.19
N GLU A 135 2.01 -7.91 32.09
CA GLU A 135 3.39 -8.44 32.09
C GLU A 135 4.19 -7.95 30.90
N LYS A 136 3.57 -7.94 29.71
CA LYS A 136 4.16 -7.39 28.50
C LYS A 136 4.49 -5.90 28.66
N ILE A 137 3.55 -5.11 29.19
CA ILE A 137 3.74 -3.69 29.48
C ILE A 137 4.95 -3.48 30.40
N CYS A 138 5.02 -4.18 31.55
CA CYS A 138 6.15 -4.09 32.46
C CYS A 138 7.47 -4.49 31.79
N THR A 139 7.45 -5.53 30.95
CA THR A 139 8.65 -6.03 30.27
C THR A 139 9.14 -5.09 29.18
N ASP A 140 8.24 -4.55 28.35
CA ASP A 140 8.56 -3.58 27.32
C ASP A 140 9.09 -2.27 27.94
N HIS A 141 8.55 -1.84 29.08
CA HIS A 141 9.07 -0.69 29.84
C HIS A 141 10.45 -0.96 30.44
N ALA A 142 10.65 -2.12 31.09
CA ALA A 142 11.95 -2.47 31.68
C ALA A 142 13.07 -2.60 30.62
N ARG A 143 12.72 -2.93 29.38
CA ARG A 143 13.65 -2.96 28.23
C ARG A 143 13.86 -1.59 27.57
N ASP A 144 13.23 -0.54 28.10
CA ASP A 144 13.18 0.80 27.53
C ASP A 144 12.86 0.82 26.03
N ARG A 145 11.93 -0.06 25.64
CA ARG A 145 11.60 -0.33 24.22
C ARG A 145 11.09 0.89 23.49
N TYR A 146 10.43 1.78 24.20
CA TYR A 146 9.84 3.01 23.66
C TYR A 146 10.54 4.28 24.16
N GLY A 147 11.63 4.14 24.93
CA GLY A 147 12.41 5.25 25.45
C GLY A 147 13.15 6.01 24.35
N TYR A 148 13.35 7.30 24.58
CA TYR A 148 14.22 8.11 23.75
C TYR A 148 15.67 7.95 24.22
N HIS A 149 16.49 7.26 23.43
CA HIS A 149 17.90 7.04 23.71
C HIS A 149 18.76 8.12 23.05
N ALA A 150 19.20 9.11 23.83
CA ALA A 150 20.13 10.11 23.32
C ALA A 150 21.47 9.46 22.95
N GLY A 151 21.83 9.48 21.66
CA GLY A 151 23.09 8.93 21.14
C GLY A 151 22.98 7.56 20.46
N SER A 152 21.79 6.96 20.35
CA SER A 152 21.58 5.85 19.40
C SER A 152 21.62 6.37 17.97
N GLU A 153 22.09 5.56 17.00
CA GLU A 153 21.85 5.86 15.59
C GLU A 153 20.35 6.08 15.38
N SER A 154 19.97 7.10 14.60
CA SER A 154 18.56 7.36 14.36
C SER A 154 17.98 6.17 13.61
N TRP A 155 17.06 5.44 14.26
CA TRP A 155 16.20 4.48 13.58
C TRP A 155 15.67 5.10 12.29
N ASN A 156 15.86 4.40 11.17
CA ASN A 156 15.56 4.92 9.85
C ASN A 156 14.69 3.94 9.10
N LEU A 157 13.40 4.28 9.00
CA LEU A 157 12.38 3.48 8.31
C LEU A 157 12.81 3.09 6.88
N ARG A 158 13.55 3.98 6.18
CA ARG A 158 14.06 3.68 4.84
C ARG A 158 15.04 2.52 4.86
N ILE A 159 15.96 2.49 5.83
CA ILE A 159 16.97 1.42 5.92
C ILE A 159 16.26 0.08 6.18
N GLU A 160 15.36 0.04 7.17
CA GLU A 160 14.57 -1.15 7.49
C GLU A 160 13.77 -1.66 6.29
N PHE A 161 13.08 -0.77 5.58
CA PHE A 161 12.30 -1.14 4.40
C PHE A 161 13.19 -1.68 3.27
N LEU A 162 14.33 -1.03 2.99
CA LEU A 162 15.25 -1.50 1.95
C LEU A 162 15.87 -2.87 2.31
N GLU A 163 16.06 -3.17 3.59
CA GLU A 163 16.46 -4.51 4.00
C GLU A 163 15.35 -5.55 3.82
N MET A 164 14.08 -5.21 4.09
CA MET A 164 12.94 -6.08 3.80
C MET A 164 12.87 -6.41 2.31
N VAL A 165 13.00 -5.38 1.46
CA VAL A 165 13.03 -5.54 0.00
C VAL A 165 14.18 -6.46 -0.43
N ARG A 166 15.39 -6.27 0.12
CA ARG A 166 16.53 -7.14 -0.18
C ARG A 166 16.25 -8.59 0.21
N ARG A 167 15.65 -8.83 1.39
CA ARG A 167 15.28 -10.19 1.85
C ARG A 167 14.22 -10.83 0.95
N LYS A 168 13.36 -10.04 0.32
CA LYS A 168 12.34 -10.49 -0.64
C LYS A 168 12.86 -10.60 -2.09
N GLY A 169 14.16 -10.47 -2.34
CA GLY A 169 14.75 -10.68 -3.67
C GLY A 169 14.91 -9.40 -4.52
N GLY A 170 14.70 -8.23 -3.93
CA GLY A 170 14.88 -6.94 -4.60
C GLY A 170 13.60 -6.36 -5.21
N PHE A 171 13.69 -5.12 -5.67
CA PHE A 171 12.55 -4.42 -6.26
C PHE A 171 12.12 -5.02 -7.60
N SER A 172 10.85 -4.81 -7.94
CA SER A 172 10.26 -5.11 -9.24
C SER A 172 9.54 -3.89 -9.78
N ASN A 173 10.04 -3.35 -10.90
CA ASN A 173 9.41 -2.23 -11.62
C ASN A 173 8.55 -2.78 -12.77
N HIS A 174 7.24 -2.67 -12.68
CA HIS A 174 6.31 -3.23 -13.69
C HIS A 174 5.94 -2.25 -14.80
N HIS A 175 6.36 -0.99 -14.71
CA HIS A 175 6.03 0.00 -15.73
C HIS A 175 7.06 1.13 -15.82
N ALA A 176 7.48 1.43 -17.05
CA ALA A 176 8.36 2.56 -17.36
C ALA A 176 8.32 2.92 -18.86
N HIS A 177 8.79 4.11 -19.23
CA HIS A 177 8.99 4.55 -20.63
C HIS A 177 10.42 5.04 -20.89
N PHE A 178 11.39 4.12 -20.99
CA PHE A 178 12.80 4.51 -21.10
C PHE A 178 13.23 4.99 -22.50
N ASP A 179 12.45 4.69 -23.55
CA ASP A 179 12.65 5.25 -24.89
C ASP A 179 12.39 6.76 -24.97
N LYS A 180 11.68 7.29 -23.97
CA LYS A 180 11.30 8.69 -23.79
C LYS A 180 12.09 9.38 -22.69
N ALA A 181 12.79 8.61 -21.86
CA ALA A 181 13.46 9.14 -20.70
C ALA A 181 14.58 10.12 -21.05
N TYR A 182 14.84 11.05 -20.13
CA TYR A 182 15.95 12.01 -20.18
C TYR A 182 15.92 12.99 -21.37
N LEU A 183 14.71 13.33 -21.84
CA LEU A 183 14.50 14.34 -22.88
C LEU A 183 14.22 15.74 -22.31
N ILE A 184 14.04 15.86 -20.99
CA ILE A 184 13.81 17.15 -20.34
C ILE A 184 15.11 17.93 -20.11
N SER A 185 15.05 19.24 -20.28
CA SER A 185 16.11 20.21 -19.98
C SER A 185 15.50 21.46 -19.35
N LEU A 186 16.33 22.33 -18.78
CA LEU A 186 15.84 23.62 -18.24
C LEU A 186 15.14 24.47 -19.31
N GLU A 187 15.57 24.37 -20.57
CA GLU A 187 15.03 25.17 -21.68
C GLU A 187 13.62 24.71 -22.08
N ASN A 188 13.35 23.40 -22.00
CA ASN A 188 12.08 22.81 -22.41
C ASN A 188 11.17 22.44 -21.22
N LEU A 189 11.60 22.63 -19.97
CA LEU A 189 10.85 22.28 -18.75
C LEU A 189 9.43 22.86 -18.73
N LYS A 190 9.25 24.08 -19.22
CA LYS A 190 7.94 24.74 -19.30
C LYS A 190 6.91 23.97 -20.14
N LEU A 191 7.37 23.15 -21.09
CA LEU A 191 6.49 22.31 -21.90
C LEU A 191 5.87 21.16 -21.09
N GLY A 192 6.42 20.82 -19.92
CA GLY A 192 5.80 19.85 -19.01
C GLY A 192 4.49 20.30 -18.37
N GLN A 193 4.14 21.59 -18.49
CA GLN A 193 2.93 22.19 -17.89
C GLN A 193 1.69 22.17 -18.81
N VAL A 194 1.83 21.72 -20.06
CA VAL A 194 0.72 21.66 -21.03
C VAL A 194 -0.12 20.39 -20.84
N ASP A 195 -1.31 20.35 -21.43
CA ASP A 195 -2.23 19.20 -21.35
C ASP A 195 -1.66 17.93 -22.01
N MET A 196 -2.10 16.76 -21.54
CA MET A 196 -1.61 15.44 -21.98
C MET A 196 -1.68 15.25 -23.50
N GLN A 197 -2.79 15.65 -24.12
CA GLN A 197 -2.98 15.58 -25.57
C GLN A 197 -1.94 16.43 -26.30
N LYS A 198 -1.60 17.60 -25.76
CA LYS A 198 -0.58 18.47 -26.35
C LYS A 198 0.82 17.89 -26.18
N LYS A 199 1.12 17.23 -25.06
CA LYS A 199 2.38 16.50 -24.87
C LYS A 199 2.56 15.39 -25.90
N TRP A 200 1.51 14.65 -26.23
CA TRP A 200 1.56 13.63 -27.30
C TRP A 200 1.93 14.22 -28.67
N GLU A 201 1.37 15.38 -29.03
CA GLU A 201 1.75 16.09 -30.26
C GLU A 201 3.22 16.53 -30.25
N LEU A 202 3.69 17.12 -29.15
CA LEU A 202 5.10 17.55 -29.01
C LEU A 202 6.07 16.37 -29.15
N TYR A 203 5.69 15.21 -28.60
CA TYR A 203 6.48 14.00 -28.70
C TYR A 203 6.61 13.47 -30.13
N ALA A 204 5.62 13.69 -30.99
CA ALA A 204 5.73 13.30 -32.40
C ALA A 204 6.94 13.97 -33.06
N HIS A 205 7.19 15.25 -32.79
CA HIS A 205 8.35 15.98 -33.32
C HIS A 205 9.68 15.55 -32.70
N LEU A 206 9.69 15.18 -31.42
CA LEU A 206 10.90 14.66 -30.77
C LEU A 206 11.31 13.30 -31.37
N LYS A 207 10.33 12.44 -31.62
CA LYS A 207 10.52 11.09 -32.16
C LYS A 207 11.04 11.08 -33.60
N GLU A 208 10.70 12.07 -34.41
CA GLU A 208 11.24 12.21 -35.78
C GLU A 208 12.78 12.28 -35.81
N ASN A 209 13.40 12.70 -34.71
CA ASN A 209 14.85 12.84 -34.59
C ASN A 209 15.50 11.66 -33.86
N TYR A 210 14.78 10.58 -33.59
CA TYR A 210 15.34 9.43 -32.88
C TYR A 210 16.38 8.73 -33.73
N THR A 211 17.56 8.53 -33.12
CA THR A 211 18.57 7.62 -33.64
C THR A 211 18.63 6.37 -32.78
N HIS A 212 19.08 5.26 -33.38
CA HIS A 212 19.27 4.00 -32.64
C HIS A 212 20.24 4.18 -31.46
N ALA A 213 21.33 4.92 -31.65
CA ALA A 213 22.34 5.16 -30.62
C ALA A 213 21.76 5.94 -29.43
N ASP A 214 20.98 7.00 -29.68
CA ASP A 214 20.36 7.80 -28.62
C ASP A 214 19.34 7.01 -27.82
N LEU A 215 18.58 6.13 -28.48
CA LEU A 215 17.64 5.23 -27.83
C LEU A 215 18.36 4.20 -26.96
N VAL A 216 19.41 3.55 -27.47
CA VAL A 216 20.21 2.58 -26.71
C VAL A 216 20.83 3.23 -25.47
N GLU A 217 21.35 4.45 -25.58
CA GLU A 217 21.93 5.19 -24.46
C GLU A 217 20.88 5.53 -23.39
N ARG A 218 19.76 6.12 -23.77
CA ARG A 218 18.71 6.54 -22.82
C ARG A 218 18.06 5.34 -22.14
N ILE A 219 17.75 4.28 -22.89
CA ILE A 219 17.22 3.04 -22.33
C ILE A 219 18.26 2.38 -21.41
N SER A 220 19.54 2.34 -21.80
CA SER A 220 20.61 1.82 -20.92
C SER A 220 20.70 2.57 -19.60
N ARG A 221 20.55 3.91 -19.62
CA ARG A 221 20.60 4.73 -18.42
C ARG A 221 19.45 4.43 -17.46
N GLY A 222 18.23 4.29 -18.00
CA GLY A 222 17.06 3.90 -17.22
C GLY A 222 17.23 2.52 -16.59
N VAL A 223 17.67 1.54 -17.36
CA VAL A 223 17.92 0.16 -16.87
C VAL A 223 19.05 0.13 -15.84
N GLN A 224 20.15 0.86 -16.05
CA GLN A 224 21.24 0.95 -15.08
C GLN A 224 20.76 1.55 -13.74
N LYS A 225 19.94 2.61 -13.78
CA LYS A 225 19.33 3.19 -12.58
C LYS A 225 18.47 2.17 -11.81
N MET A 226 17.78 1.27 -12.50
CA MET A 226 17.06 0.15 -11.86
C MET A 226 18.03 -0.83 -11.20
N VAL A 227 19.09 -1.23 -11.89
CA VAL A 227 20.13 -2.14 -11.35
C VAL A 227 20.80 -1.55 -10.10
N ASP A 228 21.19 -0.27 -10.15
CA ASP A 228 21.93 0.41 -9.08
C ASP A 228 21.18 0.45 -7.73
N GLN A 229 19.85 0.39 -7.76
CA GLN A 229 19.01 0.40 -6.57
C GLN A 229 18.47 -0.99 -6.17
N GLY A 230 18.96 -2.06 -6.80
CA GLY A 230 18.61 -3.44 -6.47
C GLY A 230 17.27 -3.91 -7.06
N VAL A 231 16.85 -3.33 -8.19
CA VAL A 231 15.73 -3.88 -8.99
C VAL A 231 16.20 -5.13 -9.71
N THR A 232 15.47 -6.22 -9.53
CA THR A 232 15.77 -7.51 -10.16
C THR A 232 14.79 -7.87 -11.29
N TYR A 233 13.72 -7.07 -11.45
CA TYR A 233 12.76 -7.14 -12.54
C TYR A 233 12.37 -5.76 -13.05
N CYS A 234 12.40 -5.53 -14.35
CA CYS A 234 11.92 -4.29 -14.92
C CYS A 234 11.19 -4.51 -16.23
N ARG A 235 10.02 -3.89 -16.38
CA ARG A 235 9.34 -3.71 -17.66
C ARG A 235 9.46 -2.28 -18.14
N THR A 236 9.57 -2.09 -19.44
CA THR A 236 9.34 -0.79 -20.08
C THR A 236 8.50 -0.97 -21.33
N MET A 237 7.67 0.02 -21.64
CA MET A 237 7.07 0.14 -22.95
C MET A 237 7.88 1.12 -23.81
N VAL A 238 7.96 0.80 -25.10
CA VAL A 238 8.58 1.68 -26.10
C VAL A 238 7.61 1.93 -27.24
N ASP A 239 7.75 3.06 -27.91
CA ASP A 239 6.86 3.40 -29.01
C ASP A 239 7.09 2.55 -30.25
N ALA A 240 5.98 2.18 -30.91
CA ALA A 240 5.98 1.70 -32.29
C ALA A 240 4.77 2.26 -33.01
N ASP A 241 5.02 3.08 -34.01
CA ASP A 241 3.99 3.75 -34.81
C ASP A 241 4.55 4.12 -36.19
N SER A 242 3.72 4.76 -37.02
CA SER A 242 4.09 5.18 -38.38
C SER A 242 5.25 6.19 -38.47
N THR A 243 5.64 6.86 -37.38
CA THR A 243 6.77 7.80 -37.35
C THR A 243 8.09 7.08 -37.09
N VAL A 244 8.12 6.17 -36.10
CA VAL A 244 9.37 5.53 -35.65
C VAL A 244 9.53 4.08 -36.10
N GLY A 245 8.48 3.50 -36.68
CA GLY A 245 8.44 2.09 -37.06
C GLY A 245 8.82 1.20 -35.88
N LEU A 246 9.81 0.33 -36.10
CA LEU A 246 10.33 -0.60 -35.09
C LEU A 246 11.63 -0.12 -34.42
N LEU A 247 12.05 1.13 -34.67
CA LEU A 247 13.35 1.63 -34.21
C LEU A 247 13.51 1.56 -32.67
N PRO A 248 12.56 2.04 -31.84
CA PRO A 248 12.67 1.96 -30.38
C PRO A 248 12.68 0.53 -29.86
N MET A 249 11.86 -0.36 -30.45
CA MET A 249 11.84 -1.79 -30.11
C MET A 249 13.19 -2.46 -30.37
N ARG A 250 13.82 -2.20 -31.52
CA ARG A 250 15.15 -2.76 -31.83
C ARG A 250 16.22 -2.29 -30.85
N ALA A 251 16.22 -1.01 -30.51
CA ALA A 251 17.14 -0.44 -29.52
C ALA A 251 16.93 -1.05 -28.12
N ALA A 252 15.68 -1.18 -27.69
CA ALA A 252 15.34 -1.77 -26.40
C ALA A 252 15.78 -3.24 -26.30
N LEU A 253 15.63 -4.03 -27.38
CA LEU A 253 16.10 -5.41 -27.44
C LEU A 253 17.63 -5.53 -27.41
N GLU A 254 18.36 -4.54 -27.93
CA GLU A 254 19.81 -4.46 -27.74
C GLU A 254 20.18 -4.23 -26.28
N VAL A 255 19.52 -3.27 -25.62
CA VAL A 255 19.74 -3.01 -24.19
C VAL A 255 19.38 -4.25 -23.36
N LYS A 256 18.28 -4.95 -23.68
CA LYS A 256 17.93 -6.21 -23.04
C LYS A 256 19.05 -7.25 -23.10
N ARG A 257 19.73 -7.38 -24.25
CA ARG A 257 20.90 -8.28 -24.37
C ARG A 257 22.10 -7.76 -23.55
N LYS A 258 22.36 -6.45 -23.56
CA LYS A 258 23.46 -5.82 -22.83
C LYS A 258 23.36 -6.02 -21.31
N PHE A 259 22.14 -6.00 -20.76
CA PHE A 259 21.88 -6.15 -19.33
C PHE A 259 21.49 -7.58 -18.92
N ALA A 260 21.58 -8.54 -19.84
CA ALA A 260 21.31 -9.94 -19.54
C ALA A 260 22.20 -10.44 -18.39
N GLY A 261 21.59 -11.11 -17.41
CA GLY A 261 22.25 -11.59 -16.19
C GLY A 261 22.39 -10.58 -15.05
N GLN A 262 22.10 -9.30 -15.29
CA GLN A 262 22.07 -8.27 -14.22
C GLN A 262 20.64 -8.00 -13.73
N ILE A 263 19.69 -7.95 -14.65
CA ILE A 263 18.27 -7.69 -14.38
C ILE A 263 17.41 -8.44 -15.40
N GLN A 264 16.27 -8.94 -14.96
CA GLN A 264 15.26 -9.44 -15.88
C GLN A 264 14.49 -8.27 -16.49
N PHE A 265 14.84 -7.93 -17.73
CA PHE A 265 14.28 -6.78 -18.45
C PHE A 265 13.33 -7.23 -19.57
N GLU A 266 12.09 -6.73 -19.53
CA GLU A 266 11.07 -7.00 -20.53
C GLU A 266 10.63 -5.71 -21.24
N VAL A 267 10.36 -5.84 -22.54
CA VAL A 267 10.04 -4.72 -23.42
C VAL A 267 8.68 -4.97 -24.06
N GLY A 268 7.79 -4.01 -23.90
CA GLY A 268 6.48 -3.99 -24.57
C GLY A 268 6.33 -2.78 -25.47
N VAL A 269 5.16 -2.64 -26.08
CA VAL A 269 4.89 -1.58 -27.06
C VAL A 269 3.83 -0.62 -26.52
N GLN A 270 4.07 0.69 -26.56
CA GLN A 270 3.01 1.68 -26.33
C GLN A 270 2.43 2.19 -27.66
N PRO A 271 1.12 2.01 -27.92
CA PRO A 271 0.48 2.49 -29.14
C PRO A 271 0.05 3.96 -29.03
N LEU A 272 1.01 4.91 -28.99
CA LEU A 272 0.70 6.35 -28.81
C LEU A 272 -0.13 6.98 -29.94
N LYS A 273 -0.21 6.37 -31.12
CA LYS A 273 -1.12 6.79 -32.21
C LYS A 273 -2.44 6.00 -32.26
N GLY A 274 -2.68 5.11 -31.29
CA GLY A 274 -3.79 4.18 -31.32
C GLY A 274 -3.53 3.00 -32.26
N VAL A 275 -4.52 2.12 -32.38
CA VAL A 275 -4.46 0.90 -33.20
C VAL A 275 -5.61 0.81 -34.21
N LEU A 276 -6.48 1.81 -34.29
CA LEU A 276 -7.56 1.83 -35.29
C LEU A 276 -7.06 2.15 -36.71
N ASP A 277 -6.08 3.04 -36.83
CA ASP A 277 -5.41 3.35 -38.09
C ASP A 277 -4.60 2.15 -38.61
N PRO A 278 -4.81 1.66 -39.85
CA PRO A 278 -4.13 0.48 -40.38
C PRO A 278 -2.59 0.60 -40.40
N ALA A 279 -2.05 1.76 -40.78
CA ALA A 279 -0.60 1.95 -40.87
C ALA A 279 0.06 1.92 -39.48
N SER A 280 -0.56 2.57 -38.50
CA SER A 280 -0.11 2.53 -37.10
C SER A 280 -0.27 1.13 -36.51
N ARG A 281 -1.35 0.40 -36.85
CA ARG A 281 -1.59 -0.99 -36.43
C ARG A 281 -0.52 -1.95 -36.96
N GLU A 282 -0.09 -1.81 -38.21
CA GLU A 282 0.96 -2.67 -38.78
C GLU A 282 2.27 -2.55 -38.01
N ALA A 283 2.73 -1.33 -37.73
CA ALA A 283 3.91 -1.08 -36.92
C ALA A 283 3.77 -1.62 -35.48
N PHE A 284 2.59 -1.42 -34.88
CA PHE A 284 2.27 -1.95 -33.55
C PHE A 284 2.36 -3.48 -33.49
N ILE A 285 1.73 -4.19 -34.44
CA ILE A 285 1.76 -5.66 -34.50
C ILE A 285 3.20 -6.15 -34.72
N GLY A 286 3.94 -5.57 -35.65
CA GLY A 286 5.33 -5.95 -35.90
C GLY A 286 6.24 -5.74 -34.68
N ALA A 287 5.97 -4.73 -33.85
CA ALA A 287 6.69 -4.55 -32.60
C ALA A 287 6.24 -5.54 -31.52
N CYS A 288 4.95 -5.87 -31.47
CA CYS A 288 4.40 -6.88 -30.56
C CYS A 288 4.95 -8.29 -30.83
N GLU A 289 5.22 -8.64 -32.09
CA GLU A 289 5.89 -9.89 -32.47
C GLU A 289 7.28 -10.01 -31.86
N LEU A 290 8.01 -8.89 -31.77
CA LEU A 290 9.37 -8.81 -31.23
C LEU A 290 9.42 -8.65 -29.70
N GLY A 291 8.48 -7.91 -29.11
CA GLY A 291 8.43 -7.59 -27.69
C GLY A 291 8.01 -8.77 -26.80
N ASP A 292 8.14 -8.62 -25.48
CA ASP A 292 7.77 -9.63 -24.49
C ASP A 292 6.27 -9.57 -24.13
N PHE A 293 5.66 -8.40 -24.23
CA PHE A 293 4.26 -8.17 -23.88
C PHE A 293 3.60 -7.11 -24.78
N ILE A 294 2.27 -7.17 -24.84
CA ILE A 294 1.44 -6.24 -25.62
C ILE A 294 1.11 -5.04 -24.75
N GLY A 295 1.20 -3.82 -25.28
CA GLY A 295 0.68 -2.65 -24.58
C GLY A 295 -0.62 -2.11 -25.17
N GLY A 296 -1.35 -1.36 -24.36
CA GLY A 296 -2.62 -0.72 -24.74
C GLY A 296 -2.71 0.74 -24.30
N LEU A 297 -3.45 1.53 -25.07
CA LEU A 297 -3.84 2.90 -24.76
C LEU A 297 -5.26 3.19 -25.33
N PRO A 298 -6.31 2.55 -24.79
CA PRO A 298 -7.69 2.68 -25.29
C PRO A 298 -8.19 4.13 -25.39
N SER A 299 -7.74 5.01 -24.49
CA SER A 299 -8.11 6.43 -24.50
C SER A 299 -7.70 7.15 -25.79
N ARG A 300 -6.69 6.64 -26.52
CA ARG A 300 -6.22 7.22 -27.78
C ARG A 300 -7.19 7.03 -28.93
N ASP A 301 -8.03 6.00 -28.87
CA ASP A 301 -8.99 5.62 -29.90
C ASP A 301 -10.45 5.92 -29.47
N ARG A 302 -10.64 6.85 -28.52
CA ARG A 302 -11.96 7.41 -28.19
C ARG A 302 -12.60 8.04 -29.46
N PRO A 303 -13.94 7.95 -29.62
CA PRO A 303 -14.93 7.52 -28.62
C PRO A 303 -15.20 6.01 -28.58
N THR A 304 -14.40 5.18 -29.28
CA THR A 304 -14.60 3.71 -29.32
C THR A 304 -13.42 2.94 -28.68
N PRO A 305 -13.12 3.16 -27.38
CA PRO A 305 -12.02 2.48 -26.69
C PRO A 305 -12.19 0.95 -26.65
N GLU A 306 -13.42 0.44 -26.71
CA GLU A 306 -13.71 -0.99 -26.74
C GLU A 306 -13.13 -1.69 -27.97
N LYS A 307 -13.12 -1.03 -29.13
CA LYS A 307 -12.51 -1.56 -30.36
C LYS A 307 -10.99 -1.63 -30.25
N HIS A 308 -10.38 -0.67 -29.56
CA HIS A 308 -8.95 -0.73 -29.26
C HIS A 308 -8.64 -1.96 -28.42
N LEU A 309 -9.39 -2.16 -27.32
CA LEU A 309 -9.24 -3.31 -26.45
C LEU A 309 -9.39 -4.64 -27.22
N ASP A 310 -10.40 -4.77 -28.08
CA ASP A 310 -10.59 -5.99 -28.88
C ASP A 310 -9.39 -6.31 -29.78
N ILE A 311 -8.79 -5.30 -30.41
CA ILE A 311 -7.61 -5.47 -31.27
C ILE A 311 -6.41 -5.94 -30.45
N ILE A 312 -6.08 -5.24 -29.36
CA ILE A 312 -4.89 -5.58 -28.56
C ILE A 312 -5.05 -6.93 -27.85
N MET A 313 -6.26 -7.29 -27.42
CA MET A 313 -6.58 -8.60 -26.84
C MET A 313 -6.44 -9.71 -27.88
N GLY A 314 -6.92 -9.48 -29.11
CA GLY A 314 -6.73 -10.41 -30.23
C GLY A 314 -5.24 -10.66 -30.51
N VAL A 315 -4.44 -9.60 -30.59
CA VAL A 315 -2.98 -9.71 -30.78
C VAL A 315 -2.31 -10.45 -29.62
N ALA A 316 -2.68 -10.16 -28.37
CA ALA A 316 -2.15 -10.87 -27.21
C ALA A 316 -2.47 -12.37 -27.24
N LYS A 317 -3.68 -12.72 -27.65
CA LYS A 317 -4.10 -14.11 -27.80
C LYS A 317 -3.35 -14.82 -28.93
N ASP A 318 -3.28 -14.22 -30.10
CA ASP A 318 -2.64 -14.80 -31.28
C ASP A 318 -1.13 -15.01 -31.08
N LEU A 319 -0.47 -14.05 -30.43
CA LEU A 319 0.97 -14.14 -30.10
C LEU A 319 1.25 -14.90 -28.81
N ASN A 320 0.22 -15.30 -28.07
CA ASN A 320 0.33 -15.91 -26.75
C ASN A 320 1.22 -15.08 -25.79
N LYS A 321 1.00 -13.77 -25.71
CA LYS A 321 1.74 -12.84 -24.84
C LYS A 321 0.83 -12.15 -23.83
N PRO A 322 1.34 -11.75 -22.65
CA PRO A 322 0.56 -10.96 -21.69
C PRO A 322 0.33 -9.54 -22.21
N LEU A 323 -0.57 -8.81 -21.55
CA LEU A 323 -1.02 -7.49 -21.99
C LEU A 323 -1.07 -6.49 -20.83
N ASP A 324 -0.51 -5.31 -21.05
CA ASP A 324 -0.49 -4.20 -20.09
C ASP A 324 -1.17 -2.97 -20.75
N ALA A 325 -2.34 -2.55 -20.28
CA ALA A 325 -3.10 -1.44 -20.88
C ALA A 325 -3.15 -0.23 -19.95
N HIS A 326 -2.82 0.95 -20.48
CA HIS A 326 -3.07 2.21 -19.78
C HIS A 326 -4.56 2.52 -19.76
N VAL A 327 -5.15 2.43 -18.58
CA VAL A 327 -6.60 2.63 -18.36
C VAL A 327 -6.81 3.72 -17.35
N ASP A 328 -7.89 4.48 -17.53
CA ASP A 328 -8.39 5.42 -16.52
C ASP A 328 -7.29 6.35 -15.96
N GLN A 329 -6.63 7.11 -16.85
CA GLN A 329 -5.48 7.94 -16.50
C GLN A 329 -5.87 9.34 -16.02
N GLU A 330 -7.17 9.62 -15.87
CA GLU A 330 -7.67 10.90 -15.40
C GLU A 330 -8.28 10.75 -13.99
N ASN A 331 -8.32 11.86 -13.27
CA ASN A 331 -9.05 11.94 -12.00
C ASN A 331 -10.56 12.14 -12.25
N ASN A 332 -11.16 11.21 -13.00
CA ASN A 332 -12.49 11.36 -13.60
C ASN A 332 -13.37 10.13 -13.31
N PRO A 333 -14.44 10.23 -12.50
CA PRO A 333 -15.29 9.07 -12.16
C PRO A 333 -16.05 8.46 -13.33
N HIS A 334 -16.07 9.13 -14.49
CA HIS A 334 -16.80 8.69 -15.68
C HIS A 334 -15.96 7.85 -16.67
N GLU A 335 -14.65 7.72 -16.45
CA GLU A 335 -13.84 6.74 -17.20
C GLU A 335 -14.27 5.32 -16.85
N ILE A 336 -14.23 4.40 -17.81
CA ILE A 336 -14.76 3.04 -17.68
C ILE A 336 -13.78 1.99 -18.21
N GLU A 337 -12.60 2.40 -18.65
CA GLU A 337 -11.65 1.54 -19.33
C GLU A 337 -11.12 0.43 -18.41
N THR A 338 -11.00 0.65 -17.10
CA THR A 338 -10.63 -0.44 -16.16
C THR A 338 -11.67 -1.54 -16.10
N GLU A 339 -12.96 -1.18 -16.05
CA GLU A 339 -14.05 -2.15 -16.08
C GLU A 339 -14.12 -2.87 -17.44
N GLN A 340 -14.00 -2.12 -18.53
CA GLN A 340 -13.98 -2.70 -19.88
C GLN A 340 -12.81 -3.66 -20.07
N LEU A 341 -11.63 -3.34 -19.52
CA LEU A 341 -10.46 -4.21 -19.58
C LEU A 341 -10.74 -5.56 -18.91
N ALA A 342 -11.40 -5.58 -17.75
CA ALA A 342 -11.77 -6.80 -17.05
C ALA A 342 -12.77 -7.65 -17.85
N LEU A 343 -13.83 -7.01 -18.38
CA LEU A 343 -14.82 -7.69 -19.23
C LEU A 343 -14.18 -8.28 -20.49
N LYS A 344 -13.33 -7.51 -21.18
CA LYS A 344 -12.62 -7.96 -22.38
C LYS A 344 -11.61 -9.06 -22.09
N THR A 345 -10.97 -9.03 -20.92
CA THR A 345 -10.11 -10.13 -20.47
C THR A 345 -10.87 -11.46 -20.41
N ILE A 346 -12.09 -11.44 -19.87
CA ILE A 346 -12.96 -12.62 -19.79
C ILE A 346 -13.43 -13.05 -21.19
N GLU A 347 -13.91 -12.09 -22.00
CA GLU A 347 -14.40 -12.33 -23.37
C GLU A 347 -13.36 -13.01 -24.26
N HIS A 348 -12.09 -12.57 -24.18
CA HIS A 348 -11.01 -13.09 -25.02
C HIS A 348 -10.32 -14.34 -24.44
N GLY A 349 -10.58 -14.68 -23.18
CA GLY A 349 -9.98 -15.84 -22.50
C GLY A 349 -8.55 -15.59 -22.02
N LEU A 350 -8.25 -14.38 -21.55
CA LEU A 350 -6.91 -13.93 -21.15
C LEU A 350 -6.75 -13.75 -19.63
N GLN A 351 -7.60 -14.39 -18.84
CA GLN A 351 -7.57 -14.28 -17.37
C GLN A 351 -6.17 -14.61 -16.81
N GLY A 352 -5.71 -13.81 -15.85
CA GLY A 352 -4.39 -13.97 -15.23
C GLY A 352 -3.20 -13.44 -16.05
N ARG A 353 -3.46 -12.83 -17.21
CA ARG A 353 -2.43 -12.36 -18.16
C ARG A 353 -2.53 -10.89 -18.54
N VAL A 354 -3.49 -10.17 -17.96
CA VAL A 354 -3.80 -8.78 -18.30
C VAL A 354 -3.59 -7.87 -17.09
N PHE A 355 -3.03 -6.69 -17.34
CA PHE A 355 -2.73 -5.70 -16.31
C PHE A 355 -3.26 -4.32 -16.74
N GLY A 356 -3.99 -3.66 -15.84
CA GLY A 356 -4.39 -2.26 -16.00
C GLY A 356 -3.34 -1.35 -15.37
N VAL A 357 -2.71 -0.49 -16.16
CA VAL A 357 -1.80 0.55 -15.68
C VAL A 357 -2.62 1.78 -15.27
N HIS A 358 -2.33 2.31 -14.08
CA HIS A 358 -2.97 3.46 -13.42
C HIS A 358 -4.29 3.18 -12.70
N ALA A 359 -5.38 2.89 -13.42
CA ALA A 359 -6.71 2.68 -12.84
C ALA A 359 -7.19 3.82 -11.88
N ILE A 360 -6.84 5.08 -12.19
CA ILE A 360 -7.02 6.22 -11.27
C ILE A 360 -8.50 6.54 -11.07
N SER A 361 -9.30 6.46 -12.14
CA SER A 361 -10.75 6.77 -12.11
C SER A 361 -11.48 6.00 -11.01
N MET A 362 -11.03 4.78 -10.69
CA MET A 362 -11.67 3.94 -9.70
C MET A 362 -11.77 4.66 -8.34
N ALA A 363 -10.73 5.38 -7.92
CA ALA A 363 -10.74 6.10 -6.65
C ALA A 363 -11.77 7.25 -6.61
N ALA A 364 -12.17 7.77 -7.78
CA ALA A 364 -13.18 8.82 -7.91
C ALA A 364 -14.62 8.30 -7.85
N LYS A 365 -14.82 6.99 -8.04
CA LYS A 365 -16.15 6.38 -8.09
C LYS A 365 -16.75 6.20 -6.69
N PRO A 366 -18.08 6.12 -6.55
CA PRO A 366 -18.73 5.76 -5.29
C PRO A 366 -18.22 4.43 -4.73
N ALA A 367 -18.15 4.29 -3.40
CA ALA A 367 -17.56 3.13 -2.73
C ALA A 367 -18.10 1.77 -3.23
N ALA A 368 -19.41 1.69 -3.50
CA ALA A 368 -20.05 0.48 -4.01
C ALA A 368 -19.59 0.11 -5.44
N GLU A 369 -19.34 1.11 -6.30
CA GLU A 369 -18.80 0.87 -7.64
C GLU A 369 -17.33 0.46 -7.58
N GLN A 370 -16.55 1.01 -6.64
CA GLN A 370 -15.19 0.55 -6.41
C GLN A 370 -15.15 -0.93 -6.02
N ASP A 371 -16.03 -1.35 -5.11
CA ASP A 371 -16.14 -2.74 -4.68
C ASP A 371 -16.54 -3.65 -5.85
N ARG A 372 -17.57 -3.27 -6.62
CA ARG A 372 -18.02 -4.03 -7.79
C ARG A 372 -16.94 -4.21 -8.84
N ILE A 373 -16.19 -3.15 -9.17
CA ILE A 373 -15.11 -3.22 -10.16
C ILE A 373 -13.93 -4.03 -9.61
N ALA A 374 -13.61 -3.91 -8.32
CA ALA A 374 -12.55 -4.71 -7.70
C ALA A 374 -12.88 -6.22 -7.72
N ASP A 375 -14.12 -6.60 -7.39
CA ASP A 375 -14.58 -7.99 -7.48
C ASP A 375 -14.51 -8.50 -8.93
N LEU A 376 -14.89 -7.67 -9.92
CA LEU A 376 -14.77 -8.02 -11.34
C LEU A 376 -13.31 -8.18 -11.79
N LEU A 377 -12.40 -7.31 -11.36
CA LEU A 377 -10.96 -7.44 -11.64
C LEU A 377 -10.42 -8.75 -11.06
N LYS A 378 -10.85 -9.11 -9.84
CA LYS A 378 -10.48 -10.37 -9.20
C LYS A 378 -10.95 -11.58 -10.01
N ASP A 379 -12.22 -11.60 -10.41
CA ASP A 379 -12.79 -12.69 -11.21
C ASP A 379 -12.14 -12.82 -12.60
N ALA A 380 -11.80 -11.69 -13.21
CA ALA A 380 -11.08 -11.65 -14.49
C ALA A 380 -9.58 -11.99 -14.35
N GLY A 381 -9.04 -12.04 -13.13
CA GLY A 381 -7.60 -12.21 -12.89
C GLY A 381 -6.77 -11.07 -13.48
N VAL A 382 -7.29 -9.84 -13.47
CA VAL A 382 -6.59 -8.64 -13.95
C VAL A 382 -5.80 -8.02 -12.81
N GLY A 383 -4.50 -7.80 -13.03
CA GLY A 383 -3.65 -7.06 -12.08
C GLY A 383 -3.73 -5.55 -12.30
N VAL A 384 -3.42 -4.76 -11.27
CA VAL A 384 -3.35 -3.30 -11.37
C VAL A 384 -1.92 -2.83 -11.12
N ILE A 385 -1.33 -2.12 -12.09
CA ILE A 385 0.00 -1.51 -11.95
C ILE A 385 -0.17 -0.05 -11.55
N CYS A 386 0.21 0.26 -10.32
CA CYS A 386 0.16 1.60 -9.76
C CYS A 386 1.49 2.32 -9.98
N CYS A 387 1.42 3.56 -10.47
CA CYS A 387 2.58 4.46 -10.62
C CYS A 387 2.33 5.74 -9.79
N PRO A 388 2.57 5.73 -8.47
CA PRO A 388 2.13 6.76 -7.54
C PRO A 388 2.49 8.19 -7.93
N SER A 389 3.75 8.47 -8.26
CA SER A 389 4.18 9.84 -8.61
C SER A 389 3.52 10.33 -9.90
N ALA A 390 3.40 9.46 -10.90
CA ALA A 390 2.74 9.78 -12.16
C ALA A 390 1.24 9.98 -11.99
N ALA A 391 0.59 9.13 -11.18
CA ALA A 391 -0.82 9.22 -10.90
C ALA A 391 -1.16 10.53 -10.17
N LEU A 392 -0.35 10.93 -9.16
CA LEU A 392 -0.54 12.20 -8.44
C LEU A 392 -0.32 13.46 -9.29
N SER A 393 0.49 13.39 -10.34
CA SER A 393 0.74 14.54 -11.21
C SER A 393 -0.40 14.79 -12.22
N MET A 394 -1.36 13.86 -12.32
CA MET A 394 -2.48 13.98 -13.25
C MET A 394 -3.31 15.23 -12.97
N LYS A 395 -3.71 15.89 -14.05
CA LYS A 395 -4.44 17.16 -13.98
C LYS A 395 -5.80 16.96 -13.30
N GLN A 396 -6.11 17.83 -12.35
CA GLN A 396 -7.45 17.91 -11.78
C GLN A 396 -8.42 18.48 -12.82
N LEU A 397 -9.53 17.80 -13.03
CA LEU A 397 -10.59 18.26 -13.91
C LEU A 397 -11.48 19.29 -13.20
N PRO A 398 -12.07 20.27 -13.92
CA PRO A 398 -12.96 21.28 -13.34
C PRO A 398 -14.35 20.68 -13.04
N MET A 399 -14.39 19.68 -12.16
CA MET A 399 -15.60 18.96 -11.74
C MET A 399 -15.58 18.69 -10.23
N ALA A 400 -16.76 18.47 -9.66
CA ALA A 400 -16.89 18.03 -8.28
C ALA A 400 -16.91 16.49 -8.23
N ALA A 401 -15.96 15.92 -7.51
CA ALA A 401 -15.90 14.49 -7.20
C ALA A 401 -15.72 14.32 -5.68
N PRO A 402 -15.96 13.13 -5.10
CA PRO A 402 -15.55 12.83 -3.73
C PRO A 402 -14.08 13.22 -3.51
N LEU A 403 -13.70 13.55 -2.27
CA LEU A 403 -12.29 13.84 -1.98
C LEU A 403 -11.51 12.53 -1.98
N HIS A 404 -10.53 12.42 -2.88
CA HIS A 404 -9.60 11.30 -2.95
C HIS A 404 -8.26 11.76 -3.55
N ASN A 405 -7.23 10.93 -3.43
CA ASN A 405 -5.97 11.13 -4.13
C ASN A 405 -6.06 10.55 -5.55
N SER A 406 -5.32 11.11 -6.50
CA SER A 406 -5.22 10.63 -7.88
C SER A 406 -4.37 9.35 -7.96
N ILE A 407 -4.74 8.31 -7.22
CA ILE A 407 -4.09 6.99 -7.22
C ILE A 407 -5.22 5.96 -7.17
N ALA A 408 -5.07 4.81 -7.83
CA ALA A 408 -6.00 3.67 -7.68
C ALA A 408 -6.29 3.36 -6.20
N PRO A 409 -7.47 2.81 -5.85
CA PRO A 409 -7.83 2.48 -4.47
C PRO A 409 -7.09 1.22 -3.98
N VAL A 410 -5.76 1.29 -3.87
CA VAL A 410 -4.83 0.17 -3.66
C VAL A 410 -5.18 -0.68 -2.45
N VAL A 411 -5.50 -0.06 -1.30
CA VAL A 411 -5.87 -0.79 -0.08
C VAL A 411 -7.12 -1.64 -0.33
N LYS A 412 -8.16 -1.05 -0.92
CA LYS A 412 -9.41 -1.76 -1.26
C LYS A 412 -9.17 -2.87 -2.29
N LEU A 413 -8.36 -2.61 -3.32
CA LEU A 413 -7.99 -3.63 -4.31
C LEU A 413 -7.34 -4.84 -3.65
N MET A 414 -6.39 -4.62 -2.74
CA MET A 414 -5.74 -5.70 -1.99
C MET A 414 -6.68 -6.45 -1.05
N GLU A 415 -7.55 -5.74 -0.32
CA GLU A 415 -8.57 -6.36 0.55
C GLU A 415 -9.54 -7.25 -0.24
N ARG A 416 -9.82 -6.90 -1.51
CA ARG A 416 -10.60 -7.70 -2.46
C ARG A 416 -9.79 -8.77 -3.18
N GLY A 417 -8.50 -8.89 -2.88
CA GLY A 417 -7.61 -9.91 -3.43
C GLY A 417 -7.15 -9.65 -4.87
N VAL A 418 -7.28 -8.42 -5.37
CA VAL A 418 -6.69 -8.00 -6.65
C VAL A 418 -5.19 -7.82 -6.47
N ASP A 419 -4.41 -8.37 -7.40
CA ASP A 419 -2.95 -8.24 -7.38
C ASP A 419 -2.55 -6.82 -7.80
N VAL A 420 -1.86 -6.10 -6.90
CA VAL A 420 -1.33 -4.75 -7.15
C VAL A 420 0.19 -4.82 -7.36
N TYR A 421 0.67 -4.04 -8.32
CA TYR A 421 2.07 -3.94 -8.74
C TYR A 421 2.52 -2.48 -8.74
N LEU A 422 3.83 -2.25 -8.71
CA LEU A 422 4.43 -0.90 -8.69
C LEU A 422 5.18 -0.59 -9.99
N GLY A 423 5.09 0.65 -10.46
CA GLY A 423 5.84 1.16 -11.60
C GLY A 423 6.34 2.60 -11.39
N VAL A 424 7.43 2.97 -12.06
CA VAL A 424 7.98 4.34 -12.06
C VAL A 424 7.44 5.21 -13.19
N ASP A 425 6.86 4.60 -14.22
CA ASP A 425 6.31 5.29 -15.40
C ASP A 425 7.35 6.13 -16.16
N ASN A 426 7.04 7.36 -16.52
CA ASN A 426 7.96 8.26 -17.23
C ASN A 426 9.09 8.77 -16.30
N VAL A 427 10.29 8.98 -16.87
CA VAL A 427 11.47 9.46 -16.13
C VAL A 427 12.12 10.64 -16.87
N HIS A 428 12.22 11.80 -16.22
CA HIS A 428 12.85 13.00 -16.77
C HIS A 428 12.42 13.34 -18.22
N ASP A 429 11.11 13.41 -18.44
CA ASP A 429 10.54 13.74 -19.74
C ASP A 429 9.40 14.77 -19.65
N LEU A 430 8.73 15.05 -20.78
CA LEU A 430 7.63 16.03 -20.81
C LEU A 430 6.41 15.60 -20.00
N PHE A 431 6.19 14.29 -19.80
CA PHE A 431 5.10 13.77 -18.99
C PHE A 431 5.44 13.94 -17.52
N MET A 432 6.61 13.45 -17.12
CA MET A 432 7.12 13.49 -15.75
C MET A 432 8.54 14.09 -15.69
N PRO A 433 8.66 15.43 -15.57
CA PRO A 433 9.95 16.12 -15.59
C PRO A 433 10.87 15.79 -14.40
N LEU A 434 10.29 15.50 -13.23
CA LEU A 434 11.01 15.36 -11.96
C LEU A 434 11.14 13.92 -11.48
N VAL A 435 10.39 12.97 -12.04
CA VAL A 435 10.51 11.56 -11.68
C VAL A 435 11.88 11.07 -12.15
N ASP A 436 12.61 10.45 -11.22
CA ASP A 436 14.00 10.03 -11.38
C ASP A 436 14.18 8.51 -11.37
N GLY A 437 13.08 7.76 -11.25
CA GLY A 437 13.05 6.30 -11.22
C GLY A 437 13.47 5.68 -9.88
N ASP A 438 13.37 6.39 -8.75
CA ASP A 438 13.61 5.83 -7.41
C ASP A 438 12.39 5.02 -6.89
N MET A 439 12.54 3.70 -6.76
CA MET A 439 11.49 2.78 -6.29
C MET A 439 11.12 2.98 -4.82
N TRP A 440 12.07 3.41 -3.97
CA TRP A 440 11.74 3.76 -2.58
C TRP A 440 10.86 5.01 -2.55
N PHE A 441 11.14 5.99 -3.40
CA PHE A 441 10.31 7.18 -3.51
C PHE A 441 8.88 6.81 -3.91
N GLU A 442 8.70 5.95 -4.93
CA GLU A 442 7.37 5.46 -5.32
C GLU A 442 6.66 4.74 -4.16
N CYS A 443 7.37 3.87 -3.44
CA CYS A 443 6.80 3.20 -2.25
C CYS A 443 6.37 4.21 -1.19
N ARG A 444 7.19 5.23 -0.91
CA ARG A 444 6.86 6.28 0.07
C ARG A 444 5.63 7.07 -0.35
N VAL A 445 5.56 7.48 -1.62
CA VAL A 445 4.41 8.21 -2.16
C VAL A 445 3.14 7.37 -2.06
N LEU A 446 3.21 6.08 -2.39
CA LEU A 446 2.09 5.14 -2.21
C LEU A 446 1.62 5.10 -0.75
N MET A 447 2.55 4.91 0.20
CA MET A 447 2.23 4.84 1.64
C MET A 447 1.57 6.13 2.15
N GLU A 448 2.14 7.28 1.82
CA GLU A 448 1.67 8.59 2.28
C GLU A 448 0.33 8.97 1.64
N ALA A 449 0.17 8.75 0.34
CA ALA A 449 -1.05 9.08 -0.38
C ALA A 449 -2.19 8.10 -0.06
N CYS A 450 -1.93 6.82 0.14
CA CYS A 450 -2.96 5.85 0.48
C CYS A 450 -3.18 5.70 2.00
N ARG A 451 -2.38 6.39 2.83
CA ARG A 451 -2.32 6.21 4.30
C ARG A 451 -2.14 4.74 4.71
N HIS A 452 -1.36 4.01 3.93
CA HIS A 452 -1.08 2.59 4.13
C HIS A 452 0.35 2.41 4.61
N TYR A 453 0.55 2.35 5.93
CA TYR A 453 1.89 2.30 6.55
C TYR A 453 2.34 0.89 6.95
N ASP A 454 1.72 -0.14 6.39
CA ASP A 454 2.16 -1.53 6.55
C ASP A 454 3.34 -1.82 5.63
N LEU A 455 4.55 -1.81 6.20
CA LEU A 455 5.80 -2.01 5.45
C LEU A 455 5.90 -3.38 4.79
N GLU A 456 5.37 -4.45 5.41
CA GLU A 456 5.43 -5.79 4.83
C GLU A 456 4.54 -5.87 3.60
N SER A 457 3.30 -5.37 3.72
CA SER A 457 2.36 -5.28 2.59
C SER A 457 2.93 -4.43 1.44
N VAL A 458 3.55 -3.30 1.73
CA VAL A 458 4.14 -2.43 0.69
C VAL A 458 5.37 -3.10 0.06
N ALA A 459 6.21 -3.76 0.85
CA ALA A 459 7.35 -4.51 0.34
C ALA A 459 6.90 -5.69 -0.55
N GLU A 460 5.77 -6.33 -0.24
CA GLU A 460 5.17 -7.35 -1.11
C GLU A 460 4.77 -6.77 -2.47
N ILE A 461 4.10 -5.62 -2.54
CA ILE A 461 3.80 -4.94 -3.81
C ILE A 461 5.09 -4.61 -4.57
N ALA A 462 6.06 -4.02 -3.87
CA ALA A 462 7.29 -3.51 -4.47
C ALA A 462 8.24 -4.63 -4.97
N CYS A 463 8.14 -5.84 -4.43
CA CYS A 463 8.94 -7.00 -4.84
C CYS A 463 8.14 -8.00 -5.69
N ARG A 464 6.84 -7.75 -5.90
CA ARG A 464 5.92 -8.71 -6.54
C ARG A 464 6.42 -9.11 -7.92
N ARG A 465 6.53 -10.41 -8.18
CA ARG A 465 6.74 -10.96 -9.53
C ARG A 465 5.43 -11.28 -10.22
N LEU A 466 5.47 -11.32 -11.55
CA LEU A 466 4.35 -11.79 -12.36
C LEU A 466 4.11 -13.28 -12.12
N PRO A 467 2.88 -13.79 -12.30
CA PRO A 467 2.53 -15.17 -11.96
C PRO A 467 3.49 -16.21 -12.53
N TRP A 468 3.85 -16.10 -13.81
CA TRP A 468 4.75 -17.03 -14.49
C TRP A 468 6.25 -16.86 -14.13
N HIS A 469 6.61 -15.79 -13.42
CA HIS A 469 7.96 -15.61 -12.86
C HIS A 469 8.05 -16.09 -11.41
N ARG A 470 6.92 -16.20 -10.68
CA ARG A 470 6.90 -16.69 -9.29
C ARG A 470 7.25 -18.19 -9.19
N GLU A 471 6.85 -19.00 -10.17
CA GLU A 471 7.08 -20.45 -10.15
C GLU A 471 8.58 -20.83 -10.29
N ALA A 472 9.39 -19.96 -10.91
CA ALA A 472 10.82 -20.18 -11.08
C ALA A 472 11.62 -20.11 -9.76
N GLU A 473 11.12 -19.40 -8.74
CA GLU A 473 11.79 -19.29 -7.42
C GLU A 473 11.48 -20.48 -6.49
N VAL A 474 10.30 -21.08 -6.57
CA VAL A 474 9.92 -22.24 -5.73
C VAL A 474 10.72 -23.49 -6.10
N ALA A 475 11.18 -23.61 -7.35
CA ALA A 475 12.04 -24.71 -7.80
C ALA A 475 13.51 -24.58 -7.36
N ALA A 476 13.93 -23.42 -6.81
CA ALA A 476 15.33 -23.11 -6.52
C ALA A 476 15.72 -23.18 -5.04
N VAL A 477 14.84 -23.64 -4.15
CA VAL A 477 15.17 -23.89 -2.74
C VAL A 477 15.52 -25.37 -2.56
N PRO A 478 16.80 -25.77 -2.43
CA PRO A 478 17.11 -27.11 -1.97
C PRO A 478 16.60 -27.22 -0.53
N ALA A 479 15.82 -28.26 -0.25
CA ALA A 479 15.48 -28.65 1.11
C ALA A 479 16.79 -28.74 1.90
N ARG A 480 16.99 -27.84 2.87
CA ARG A 480 18.14 -27.90 3.76
C ARG A 480 18.03 -29.19 4.56
N ALA A 481 19.05 -30.05 4.40
CA ALA A 481 19.35 -31.18 5.25
C ALA A 481 19.85 -30.74 6.62
#